data_AF-A0A955Y4F7-F1
#
_entry.id   AF-A0A955Y4F7-F1
#
_cell.length_a   1.000
_cell.length_b   1.000
_cell.length_c   1.000
_cell.angle_alpha   90.00
_cell.angle_beta   90.00
_cell.angle_gamma   90.00
#
_symmetry.space_group_name_H-M   'P 1'
#
loop_
_entity.id
_entity.type
_entity.pdbx_description
1 polymer ?
#
loop_
_entity_poly.entity_id
_entity_poly.type
_entity_poly.pdbx_seq_one_letter_code
_entity_poly.pdbx_strand_id
1 'polypeptide(L)'
;HLAPEVSGHLHVNLFPEPYAGDIRSAPVVILMKNPGFHQRLYEEHASPAYLEAMRRNLEQRHDAGERRLFWFRPEFIMHGGFQYFGARFAPLLREGDSPQAALDALDRTVCVVQMTGYTSQASPSGLDRLPSTQAVFRWLREEVLPSVRMGHRALVIARAKREWTPHLKGPHPTWEDARKALPSDRVCEETTRIPSFDPARKGAGELVSRWMKRVVGSSRQG
;
A
#
# COMPACT_ATOMS: atom_id res chain seq x y z
N HIS A 1 -26.26 -7.36 -3.10
CA HIS A 1 -26.21 -7.27 -4.57
C HIS A 1 -25.49 -5.99 -4.96
N LEU A 2 -24.38 -6.08 -5.69
CA LEU A 2 -23.74 -4.90 -6.27
C LEU A 2 -24.61 -4.38 -7.41
N ALA A 3 -24.67 -3.05 -7.60
CA ALA A 3 -25.37 -2.49 -8.75
C ALA A 3 -24.76 -3.04 -10.05
N PRO A 4 -25.56 -3.37 -11.09
CA PRO A 4 -25.08 -3.94 -12.36
C PRO A 4 -23.97 -3.12 -13.04
N GLU A 5 -23.94 -1.82 -12.79
CA GLU A 5 -22.96 -0.87 -13.34
C GLU A 5 -21.54 -1.07 -12.78
N VAL A 6 -21.43 -1.66 -11.59
CA VAL A 6 -20.15 -1.90 -10.91
C VAL A 6 -19.59 -3.29 -11.24
N SER A 7 -20.42 -4.22 -11.72
CA SER A 7 -20.05 -5.63 -11.92
C SER A 7 -19.32 -5.93 -13.22
N GLY A 8 -19.38 -5.06 -14.24
CA GLY A 8 -18.82 -5.37 -15.57
C GLY A 8 -17.28 -5.56 -15.60
N HIS A 9 -16.57 -5.04 -14.60
CA HIS A 9 -15.09 -5.01 -14.61
C HIS A 9 -14.43 -5.44 -13.30
N LEU A 10 -15.21 -5.75 -12.26
CA LEU A 10 -14.69 -6.24 -10.98
C LEU A 10 -14.74 -7.77 -10.94
N HIS A 11 -13.60 -8.39 -10.63
CA HIS A 11 -13.52 -9.83 -10.44
C HIS A 11 -13.89 -10.21 -9.00
N VAL A 12 -15.18 -10.16 -8.68
CA VAL A 12 -15.70 -10.46 -7.33
C VAL A 12 -15.56 -11.92 -6.90
N ASN A 13 -15.20 -12.80 -7.85
CA ASN A 13 -14.90 -14.21 -7.58
C ASN A 13 -13.45 -14.42 -7.12
N LEU A 14 -12.60 -13.40 -7.18
CA LEU A 14 -11.27 -13.41 -6.60
C LEU A 14 -11.33 -12.91 -5.15
N PHE A 15 -10.41 -13.40 -4.33
CA PHE A 15 -10.33 -13.00 -2.94
C PHE A 15 -9.93 -11.52 -2.86
N PRO A 16 -10.58 -10.70 -2.01
CA PRO A 16 -10.28 -9.28 -1.93
C PRO A 16 -8.94 -9.03 -1.24
N GLU A 17 -8.18 -8.07 -1.75
CA GLU A 17 -6.87 -7.66 -1.25
C GLU A 17 -6.86 -6.13 -0.96
N PRO A 18 -7.58 -5.67 0.06
CA PRO A 18 -7.72 -4.25 0.37
C PRO A 18 -6.45 -3.64 0.95
N TYR A 19 -5.56 -4.43 1.55
CA TYR A 19 -4.30 -3.98 2.10
C TYR A 19 -3.31 -5.13 2.28
N ALA A 20 -2.03 -4.81 2.50
CA ALA A 20 -1.05 -5.70 3.09
C ALA A 20 -0.18 -4.96 4.10
N GLY A 21 0.28 -5.67 5.12
CA GLY A 21 0.96 -5.07 6.27
C GLY A 21 0.02 -4.88 7.47
N ASP A 22 0.55 -4.29 8.54
CA ASP A 22 -0.20 -4.07 9.78
C ASP A 22 -0.94 -2.72 9.74
N ILE A 23 -2.24 -2.74 9.49
CA ILE A 23 -3.07 -1.52 9.40
C ILE A 23 -3.17 -0.79 10.75
N ARG A 24 -2.96 -1.50 11.86
CA ARG A 24 -3.12 -1.00 13.23
C ARG A 24 -1.89 -0.24 13.72
N SER A 25 -0.70 -0.63 13.26
CA SER A 25 0.56 -0.09 13.80
C SER A 25 1.53 0.48 12.78
N ALA A 26 1.37 0.22 11.46
CA ALA A 26 2.35 0.64 10.47
C ALA A 26 2.57 2.17 10.48
N PRO A 27 3.82 2.62 10.72
CA PRO A 27 4.20 4.04 10.66
C PRO A 27 4.01 4.68 9.28
N VAL A 28 4.08 3.91 8.20
CA VAL A 28 3.92 4.41 6.82
C VAL A 28 2.75 3.71 6.16
N VAL A 29 1.75 4.49 5.73
CA VAL A 29 0.62 4.01 4.94
C VAL A 29 0.78 4.47 3.50
N ILE A 30 0.80 3.53 2.56
CA ILE A 30 0.91 3.79 1.13
C ILE A 30 -0.45 3.54 0.47
N LEU A 31 -1.07 4.58 -0.05
CA LEU A 31 -2.33 4.53 -0.78
C LEU A 31 -2.08 4.23 -2.26
N MET A 32 -2.69 3.15 -2.73
CA MET A 32 -2.62 2.65 -4.09
C MET A 32 -3.97 2.78 -4.79
N LYS A 33 -4.04 2.43 -6.08
CA LYS A 33 -5.34 2.28 -6.75
C LYS A 33 -5.99 0.97 -6.28
N ASN A 34 -6.83 0.33 -7.08
CA ASN A 34 -7.21 -1.05 -6.88
C ASN A 34 -6.13 -1.99 -7.46
N PRO A 35 -6.09 -3.26 -7.03
CA PRO A 35 -5.27 -4.27 -7.69
C PRO A 35 -5.62 -4.38 -9.18
N GLY A 36 -4.60 -4.41 -10.03
CA GLY A 36 -4.78 -4.66 -11.46
C GLY A 36 -5.09 -6.13 -11.71
N PHE A 37 -5.90 -6.43 -12.73
CA PHE A 37 -6.18 -7.81 -13.13
C PHE A 37 -5.21 -8.30 -14.21
N HIS A 38 -4.75 -9.55 -14.07
CA HIS A 38 -4.15 -10.34 -15.14
C HIS A 38 -4.64 -11.80 -15.06
N GLN A 39 -4.62 -12.53 -16.18
CA GLN A 39 -5.17 -13.90 -16.24
C GLN A 39 -4.53 -14.86 -15.21
N ARG A 40 -3.22 -14.76 -14.99
CA ARG A 40 -2.50 -15.57 -13.98
C ARG A 40 -3.00 -15.36 -12.54
N LEU A 41 -3.76 -14.31 -12.24
CA LEU A 41 -4.33 -14.15 -10.90
C LEU A 41 -5.24 -15.31 -10.52
N TYR A 42 -5.94 -15.93 -11.47
CA TYR A 42 -6.75 -17.11 -11.18
C TYR A 42 -5.88 -18.30 -10.73
N GLU A 43 -4.70 -18.47 -11.33
CA GLU A 43 -3.74 -19.51 -10.94
C GLU A 43 -3.15 -19.21 -9.56
N GLU A 44 -2.78 -17.95 -9.29
CA GLU A 44 -2.30 -17.51 -7.97
C GLU A 44 -3.36 -17.74 -6.88
N HIS A 45 -4.63 -17.41 -7.17
CA HIS A 45 -5.75 -17.63 -6.25
C HIS A 45 -6.19 -19.09 -6.15
N ALA A 46 -5.71 -19.98 -7.02
CA ALA A 46 -5.89 -21.42 -6.84
C ALA A 46 -4.94 -22.01 -5.79
N SER A 47 -3.88 -21.29 -5.40
CA SER A 47 -2.94 -21.71 -4.36
C SER A 47 -3.57 -21.62 -2.96
N PRO A 48 -3.76 -22.73 -2.23
CA PRO A 48 -4.32 -22.69 -0.88
C PRO A 48 -3.46 -21.88 0.09
N ALA A 49 -2.14 -21.94 -0.06
CA ALA A 49 -1.21 -21.18 0.76
C ALA A 49 -1.37 -19.65 0.56
N TYR A 50 -1.59 -19.23 -0.69
CA TYR A 50 -1.79 -17.82 -1.02
C TYR A 50 -3.13 -17.30 -0.49
N LEU A 51 -4.21 -18.07 -0.66
CA LEU A 51 -5.52 -17.76 -0.08
C LEU A 51 -5.47 -17.65 1.44
N GLU A 52 -4.79 -18.59 2.11
CA GLU A 52 -4.64 -18.57 3.56
C GLU A 52 -3.83 -17.34 4.02
N ALA A 53 -2.75 -17.00 3.32
CA ALA A 53 -1.98 -15.79 3.64
C ALA A 53 -2.80 -14.51 3.47
N MET A 54 -3.61 -14.40 2.41
CA MET A 54 -4.53 -13.28 2.20
C MET A 54 -5.58 -13.19 3.31
N ARG A 55 -6.19 -14.33 3.67
CA ARG A 55 -7.19 -14.40 4.75
C ARG A 55 -6.60 -13.98 6.09
N ARG A 56 -5.43 -14.50 6.44
CA ARG A 56 -4.69 -14.12 7.65
C ARG A 56 -4.34 -12.64 7.68
N ASN A 57 -3.91 -12.09 6.54
CA ASN A 57 -3.66 -10.66 6.40
C ASN A 57 -4.93 -9.82 6.60
N LEU A 58 -6.08 -10.21 6.03
CA LEU A 58 -7.36 -9.54 6.28
C LEU A 58 -7.73 -9.54 7.76
N GLU A 59 -7.58 -10.68 8.42
CA GLU A 59 -7.87 -10.86 9.84
C GLU A 59 -6.80 -10.23 10.75
N GLN A 60 -5.72 -9.69 10.17
CA GLN A 60 -4.55 -9.15 10.88
C GLN A 60 -3.96 -10.16 11.89
N ARG A 61 -3.98 -11.45 11.52
CA ARG A 61 -3.40 -12.58 12.24
C ARG A 61 -2.06 -12.95 11.61
N HIS A 62 -0.98 -12.55 12.27
CA HIS A 62 0.38 -12.85 11.84
C HIS A 62 1.07 -13.62 12.96
N ASP A 63 1.62 -14.80 12.65
CA ASP A 63 2.39 -15.55 13.65
C ASP A 63 3.77 -14.90 13.81
N ALA A 64 4.43 -15.18 14.94
CA ALA A 64 5.79 -14.72 15.17
C ALA A 64 6.71 -15.23 14.05
N GLY A 65 7.38 -14.31 13.34
CA GLY A 65 8.26 -14.62 12.22
C GLY A 65 7.61 -14.61 10.84
N GLU A 66 6.28 -14.50 10.74
CA GLU A 66 5.60 -14.31 9.45
C GLU A 66 5.74 -12.88 8.93
N ARG A 67 5.84 -12.74 7.60
CA ARG A 67 5.78 -11.44 6.91
C ARG A 67 4.37 -10.89 6.91
N ARG A 68 4.22 -9.64 7.33
CA ARG A 68 2.98 -8.85 7.27
C ARG A 68 2.68 -8.38 5.85
N LEU A 69 3.71 -7.98 5.12
CA LEU A 69 3.66 -7.79 3.66
C LEU A 69 3.76 -9.16 3.00
N PHE A 70 2.67 -9.92 3.08
CA PHE A 70 2.66 -11.35 2.77
C PHE A 70 3.19 -11.67 1.36
N TRP A 71 3.08 -10.76 0.38
CA TRP A 71 3.69 -10.93 -0.95
C TRP A 71 5.18 -11.24 -0.90
N PHE A 72 5.90 -10.77 0.12
CA PHE A 72 7.33 -11.01 0.30
C PHE A 72 7.68 -12.31 1.02
N ARG A 73 6.70 -13.19 1.25
CA ARG A 73 6.96 -14.56 1.70
C ARG A 73 7.69 -15.33 0.58
N PRO A 74 8.74 -16.12 0.89
CA PRO A 74 9.54 -16.82 -0.13
C PRO A 74 8.75 -17.70 -1.09
N GLU A 75 7.65 -18.31 -0.62
CA GLU A 75 6.76 -19.13 -1.43
C GLU A 75 5.96 -18.35 -2.49
N PHE A 76 5.92 -17.01 -2.39
CA PHE A 76 5.16 -16.15 -3.31
C PHE A 76 6.05 -15.35 -4.28
N ILE A 77 7.34 -15.67 -4.40
CA ILE A 77 8.27 -14.97 -5.31
C ILE A 77 7.81 -14.93 -6.78
N MET A 78 7.03 -15.93 -7.21
CA MET A 78 6.48 -16.02 -8.56
C MET A 78 5.13 -15.32 -8.75
N HIS A 79 4.53 -14.80 -7.67
CA HIS A 79 3.22 -14.15 -7.72
C HIS A 79 3.35 -12.68 -8.15
N GLY A 80 2.30 -12.14 -8.79
CA GLY A 80 2.28 -10.77 -9.30
C GLY A 80 2.53 -9.71 -8.23
N GLY A 81 2.05 -9.94 -6.99
CA GLY A 81 2.31 -9.08 -5.84
C GLY A 81 3.81 -8.92 -5.54
N PHE A 82 4.56 -10.02 -5.47
CA PHE A 82 6.02 -9.98 -5.24
C PHE A 82 6.74 -9.24 -6.37
N GLN A 83 6.42 -9.56 -7.62
CA GLN A 83 7.07 -8.95 -8.79
C GLN A 83 6.83 -7.43 -8.83
N TYR A 84 5.57 -7.02 -8.61
CA TYR A 84 5.18 -5.63 -8.66
C TYR A 84 5.78 -4.81 -7.51
N PHE A 85 5.63 -5.26 -6.26
CA PHE A 85 6.15 -4.54 -5.10
C PHE A 85 7.66 -4.69 -4.93
N GLY A 86 8.23 -5.83 -5.31
CA GLY A 86 9.68 -6.05 -5.33
C GLY A 86 10.38 -5.05 -6.24
N ALA A 87 9.86 -4.81 -7.45
CA ALA A 87 10.40 -3.80 -8.35
C ALA A 87 10.30 -2.38 -7.76
N ARG A 88 9.17 -2.03 -7.12
CA ARG A 88 8.96 -0.71 -6.51
C ARG A 88 9.82 -0.45 -5.29
N PHE A 89 10.03 -1.47 -4.46
CA PHE A 89 10.84 -1.36 -3.26
C PHE A 89 12.30 -1.73 -3.50
N ALA A 90 12.70 -2.14 -4.70
CA ALA A 90 14.08 -2.48 -5.04
C ALA A 90 15.13 -1.42 -4.65
N PRO A 91 14.87 -0.09 -4.75
CA PRO A 91 15.81 0.91 -4.22
C PRO A 91 16.02 0.77 -2.70
N LEU A 92 14.96 0.52 -1.94
CA LEU A 92 15.01 0.32 -0.48
C LEU A 92 15.76 -0.94 -0.10
N LEU A 93 15.45 -2.02 -0.81
CA LEU A 93 16.04 -3.33 -0.56
C LEU A 93 17.55 -3.34 -0.83
N ARG A 94 18.06 -2.42 -1.66
CA ARG A 94 19.50 -2.25 -1.95
C ARG A 94 20.24 -1.37 -0.95
N GLU A 95 19.54 -0.58 -0.15
CA GLU A 95 20.15 0.41 0.73
C GLU A 95 20.32 -0.04 2.19
N GLY A 96 19.79 -1.20 2.57
CA GLY A 96 20.01 -1.78 3.89
C GLY A 96 21.32 -2.54 4.01
N ASP A 97 21.73 -2.84 5.24
CA ASP A 97 22.94 -3.63 5.53
C ASP A 97 22.91 -5.02 4.84
N SER A 98 21.70 -5.56 4.66
CA SER A 98 21.44 -6.74 3.84
C SER A 98 20.02 -6.67 3.25
N PRO A 99 19.74 -7.40 2.15
CA PRO A 99 18.39 -7.48 1.59
C PRO A 99 17.34 -7.95 2.60
N GLN A 100 17.72 -8.90 3.47
CA GLN A 100 16.86 -9.42 4.52
C GLN A 100 16.56 -8.35 5.59
N ALA A 101 17.57 -7.59 6.04
CA ALA A 101 17.38 -6.52 7.01
C ALA A 101 16.52 -5.37 6.44
N ALA A 102 16.70 -5.03 5.16
CA ALA A 102 15.87 -4.05 4.48
C ALA A 102 14.41 -4.53 4.36
N LEU A 103 14.20 -5.80 4.05
CA LEU A 103 12.87 -6.40 3.99
C LEU A 103 12.20 -6.47 5.37
N ASP A 104 12.95 -6.80 6.42
CA ASP A 104 12.48 -6.76 7.82
C ASP A 104 12.04 -5.35 8.23
N ALA A 105 12.81 -4.34 7.84
CA ALA A 105 12.45 -2.94 8.08
C ALA A 105 11.18 -2.56 7.32
N LEU A 106 11.09 -2.92 6.03
CA LEU A 106 9.91 -2.67 5.21
C LEU A 106 8.64 -3.31 5.81
N ASP A 107 8.72 -4.57 6.21
CA ASP A 107 7.61 -5.35 6.77
C ASP A 107 7.05 -4.75 8.07
N ARG A 108 7.91 -4.18 8.91
CA ARG A 108 7.52 -3.50 10.15
C ARG A 108 6.98 -2.09 9.94
N THR A 109 7.39 -1.43 8.86
CA THR A 109 7.17 0.02 8.69
C THR A 109 6.03 0.36 7.74
N VAL A 110 5.80 -0.47 6.73
CA VAL A 110 4.90 -0.15 5.63
C VAL A 110 3.62 -0.98 5.70
N CYS A 111 2.50 -0.30 5.54
CA CYS A 111 1.24 -0.87 5.13
C CYS A 111 0.85 -0.29 3.76
N VAL A 112 0.52 -1.16 2.81
CA VAL A 112 -0.02 -0.76 1.51
C VAL A 112 -1.53 -0.94 1.55
N VAL A 113 -2.28 0.09 1.16
CA VAL A 113 -3.75 0.08 1.16
C VAL A 113 -4.25 0.42 -0.22
N GLN A 114 -5.12 -0.45 -0.73
CA GLN A 114 -5.81 -0.28 -2.00
C GLN A 114 -7.12 0.48 -1.77
N MET A 115 -7.53 1.27 -2.76
CA MET A 115 -8.81 2.00 -2.69
C MET A 115 -10.02 1.06 -2.66
N THR A 116 -9.92 -0.05 -3.37
CA THR A 116 -10.82 -1.20 -3.25
C THR A 116 -9.99 -2.46 -3.24
N GLY A 117 -10.42 -3.48 -2.50
CA GLY A 117 -9.76 -4.78 -2.47
C GLY A 117 -10.02 -5.64 -3.70
N TYR A 118 -10.93 -5.23 -4.59
CA TYR A 118 -11.27 -6.04 -5.76
C TYR A 118 -10.37 -5.75 -6.95
N THR A 119 -9.94 -6.81 -7.64
CA THR A 119 -9.16 -6.72 -8.86
C THR A 119 -10.02 -6.26 -10.03
N SER A 120 -9.44 -5.47 -10.93
CA SER A 120 -10.13 -5.00 -12.14
C SER A 120 -9.19 -4.82 -13.31
N GLN A 121 -9.70 -5.02 -14.53
CA GLN A 121 -8.95 -4.76 -15.78
C GLN A 121 -8.87 -3.26 -16.08
N ALA A 122 -9.95 -2.53 -15.81
CA ALA A 122 -10.07 -1.10 -16.02
C ALA A 122 -10.50 -0.43 -14.71
N SER A 123 -10.37 0.89 -14.63
CA SER A 123 -10.82 1.64 -13.45
C SER A 123 -12.34 1.76 -13.44
N PRO A 124 -13.07 0.99 -12.62
CA PRO A 124 -14.53 1.04 -12.61
C PRO A 124 -14.99 2.38 -12.05
N SER A 125 -16.11 2.90 -12.55
CA SER A 125 -16.83 3.98 -11.88
C SER A 125 -17.53 3.44 -10.63
N GLY A 126 -17.85 4.33 -9.68
CA GLY A 126 -18.65 3.97 -8.50
C GLY A 126 -17.95 3.08 -7.47
N LEU A 127 -16.62 2.94 -7.53
CA LEU A 127 -15.85 2.21 -6.51
C LEU A 127 -16.08 2.76 -5.11
N ASP A 128 -16.29 4.06 -4.97
CA ASP A 128 -16.60 4.77 -3.74
C ASP A 128 -17.93 4.35 -3.08
N ARG A 129 -18.81 3.69 -3.84
CA ARG A 129 -20.09 3.15 -3.35
C ARG A 129 -19.96 1.74 -2.77
N LEU A 130 -18.83 1.07 -2.98
CA LEU A 130 -18.61 -0.27 -2.42
C LEU A 130 -18.46 -0.20 -0.90
N PRO A 131 -19.15 -1.06 -0.12
CA PRO A 131 -19.00 -1.07 1.34
C PRO A 131 -17.55 -1.23 1.81
N SER A 132 -16.76 -2.05 1.11
CA SER A 132 -15.33 -2.24 1.41
C SER A 132 -14.51 -0.96 1.20
N THR A 133 -14.76 -0.24 0.11
CA THR A 133 -14.12 1.06 -0.16
C THR A 133 -14.55 2.12 0.85
N GLN A 134 -15.82 2.14 1.23
CA GLN A 134 -16.31 3.03 2.29
C GLN A 134 -15.67 2.73 3.64
N ALA A 135 -15.42 1.45 3.96
CA ALA A 135 -14.69 1.06 5.15
C ALA A 135 -13.24 1.58 5.14
N VAL A 136 -12.53 1.48 4.01
CA VAL A 136 -11.18 2.06 3.84
C VAL A 136 -11.21 3.57 4.03
N PHE A 137 -12.16 4.28 3.42
CA PHE A 137 -12.27 5.74 3.59
C PHE A 137 -12.62 6.14 5.02
N ARG A 138 -13.46 5.35 5.70
CA ARG A 138 -13.79 5.57 7.10
C ARG A 138 -12.53 5.41 7.96
N TRP A 139 -11.84 4.29 7.84
CA TRP A 139 -10.58 4.03 8.55
C TRP A 139 -9.53 5.13 8.29
N LEU A 140 -9.37 5.59 7.04
CA LEU A 140 -8.48 6.70 6.74
C LEU A 140 -8.84 7.97 7.49
N ARG A 141 -10.13 8.34 7.53
CA ARG A 141 -10.59 9.56 8.18
C ARG A 141 -10.54 9.50 9.70
N GLU A 142 -10.89 8.35 10.27
CA GLU A 142 -11.05 8.18 11.72
C GLU A 142 -9.74 7.81 12.42
N GLU A 143 -8.84 7.09 11.76
CA GLU A 143 -7.62 6.53 12.38
C GLU A 143 -6.35 7.14 11.78
N VAL A 144 -6.19 7.03 10.46
CA VAL A 144 -4.91 7.36 9.81
C VAL A 144 -4.66 8.86 9.78
N LEU A 145 -5.63 9.64 9.31
CA LEU A 145 -5.45 11.08 9.17
C LEU A 145 -5.21 11.80 10.51
N PRO A 146 -5.92 11.48 11.61
CA PRO A 146 -5.56 11.98 12.93
C PRO A 146 -4.13 11.61 13.34
N SER A 147 -3.72 10.36 13.12
CA SER A 147 -2.37 9.88 13.43
C SER A 147 -1.27 10.61 12.64
N VAL A 148 -1.52 10.91 11.37
CA VAL A 148 -0.63 11.71 10.51
C VAL A 148 -0.49 13.14 11.03
N ARG A 149 -1.60 13.76 11.49
CA ARG A 149 -1.56 15.12 12.08
C ARG A 149 -0.73 15.20 13.35
N MET A 150 -0.73 14.15 14.14
CA MET A 150 0.09 14.03 15.34
C MET A 150 1.56 13.66 15.03
N GLY A 151 1.91 13.43 13.76
CA GLY A 151 3.26 13.02 13.37
C GLY A 151 3.59 11.56 13.72
N HIS A 152 2.60 10.76 14.14
CA HIS A 152 2.79 9.34 14.48
C HIS A 152 2.85 8.44 13.24
N ARG A 153 2.25 8.87 12.13
CA ARG A 153 2.26 8.16 10.84
C ARG A 153 2.61 9.08 9.68
N ALA A 154 3.11 8.50 8.60
CA ALA A 154 3.24 9.10 7.29
C ALA A 154 2.21 8.50 6.33
N LEU A 155 1.67 9.33 5.44
CA LEU A 155 0.74 8.90 4.38
C LEU A 155 1.33 9.24 3.01
N VAL A 156 1.45 8.24 2.15
CA VAL A 156 2.00 8.37 0.79
C VAL A 156 0.93 7.99 -0.21
N ILE A 157 0.59 8.87 -1.15
CA ILE A 157 -0.32 8.54 -2.25
C ILE A 157 0.51 8.15 -3.47
N ALA A 158 0.68 6.85 -3.69
CA ALA A 158 1.52 6.33 -4.77
C ALA A 158 0.77 6.25 -6.12
N ARG A 159 -0.56 6.07 -6.11
CA ARG A 159 -1.40 6.08 -7.32
C ARG A 159 -2.77 6.70 -7.03
N ALA A 160 -3.45 7.13 -8.09
CA ALA A 160 -4.84 7.59 -8.04
C ALA A 160 -5.07 8.83 -7.14
N LYS A 161 -4.15 9.81 -7.17
CA LYS A 161 -4.24 11.03 -6.34
C LYS A 161 -5.59 11.73 -6.49
N ARG A 162 -6.11 11.84 -7.71
CA ARG A 162 -7.39 12.52 -7.99
C ARG A 162 -8.56 11.81 -7.33
N GLU A 163 -8.52 10.48 -7.29
CA GLU A 163 -9.56 9.65 -6.68
C GLU A 163 -9.46 9.64 -5.15
N TRP A 164 -8.25 9.64 -4.57
CA TRP A 164 -8.08 9.71 -3.12
C TRP A 164 -8.42 11.08 -2.54
N THR A 165 -8.03 12.16 -3.21
CA THR A 165 -8.08 13.54 -2.66
C THR A 165 -9.46 13.94 -2.10
N PRO A 166 -10.60 13.71 -2.77
CA PRO A 166 -11.92 14.04 -2.22
C PRO A 166 -12.20 13.42 -0.85
N HIS A 167 -11.66 12.23 -0.58
CA HIS A 167 -11.86 11.51 0.69
C HIS A 167 -10.90 11.95 1.79
N LEU A 168 -9.89 12.76 1.44
CA LEU A 168 -8.93 13.37 2.35
C LEU A 168 -9.33 14.82 2.72
N LYS A 169 -10.32 15.42 2.04
CA LYS A 169 -10.79 16.80 2.29
C LYS A 169 -11.68 16.88 3.54
N GLY A 170 -11.23 17.66 4.52
CA GLY A 170 -11.94 18.24 5.67
C GLY A 170 -11.13 19.46 6.16
N PRO A 171 -11.37 20.08 7.34
CA PRO A 171 -10.54 21.17 7.92
C PRO A 171 -9.19 20.62 8.38
N HIS A 172 -8.54 19.96 7.45
CA HIS A 172 -7.47 19.02 7.63
C HIS A 172 -6.31 19.63 6.90
N PRO A 173 -5.09 19.37 7.39
CA PRO A 173 -3.95 19.81 6.65
C PRO A 173 -4.10 19.29 5.23
N THR A 174 -4.24 20.23 4.29
CA THR A 174 -4.08 19.93 2.88
C THR A 174 -2.74 19.24 2.71
N TRP A 175 -2.52 18.62 1.55
CA TRP A 175 -1.15 18.22 1.19
C TRP A 175 -0.12 19.33 1.49
N GLU A 176 -0.49 20.59 1.28
CA GLU A 176 0.36 21.75 1.56
C GLU A 176 0.53 22.05 3.04
N ASP A 177 -0.47 21.77 3.89
CA ASP A 177 -0.37 21.96 5.33
C ASP A 177 0.33 20.79 6.02
N ALA A 178 0.19 19.56 5.52
CA ALA A 178 1.03 18.43 5.93
C ALA A 178 2.48 18.69 5.53
N ARG A 179 2.70 19.29 4.34
CA ARG A 179 4.01 19.79 3.89
C ARG A 179 4.57 20.95 4.74
N LYS A 180 3.71 21.81 5.30
CA LYS A 180 4.11 22.93 6.18
C LYS A 180 4.33 22.49 7.64
N ALA A 181 3.55 21.53 8.13
CA ALA A 181 3.59 21.03 9.51
C ALA A 181 4.68 19.95 9.71
N LEU A 182 5.08 19.27 8.64
CA LEU A 182 6.23 18.38 8.63
C LEU A 182 7.47 19.18 8.20
N PRO A 183 8.67 18.90 8.76
CA PRO A 183 9.89 19.51 8.25
C PRO A 183 10.00 19.22 6.74
N SER A 184 10.49 20.19 5.96
CA SER A 184 10.49 20.22 4.49
C SER A 184 11.16 19.01 3.80
N ASP A 185 11.79 18.13 4.57
CA ASP A 185 12.46 16.91 4.16
C ASP A 185 11.63 15.62 4.33
N ARG A 186 10.36 15.71 4.77
CA ARG A 186 9.51 14.54 5.08
C ARG A 186 8.35 14.29 4.11
N VAL A 187 8.24 15.03 3.00
CA VAL A 187 7.04 15.02 2.15
C VAL A 187 7.41 15.15 0.67
N CYS A 188 7.09 14.16 -0.18
CA CYS A 188 7.38 14.21 -1.63
C CYS A 188 6.17 13.75 -2.47
N GLU A 189 5.93 14.47 -3.57
CA GLU A 189 4.87 14.19 -4.54
C GLU A 189 5.44 13.38 -5.70
N GLU A 190 4.85 12.23 -6.03
CA GLU A 190 5.08 11.59 -7.33
C GLU A 190 3.72 11.38 -8.02
N THR A 191 3.20 12.45 -8.63
CA THR A 191 2.10 12.37 -9.59
C THR A 191 2.64 12.14 -10.99
N THR A 192 3.04 10.91 -11.30
CA THR A 192 3.30 10.53 -12.69
C THR A 192 2.09 9.75 -13.20
N ARG A 193 1.43 10.30 -14.22
CA ARG A 193 0.70 9.46 -15.19
C ARG A 193 1.69 8.38 -15.62
N ILE A 194 1.31 7.11 -15.48
CA ILE A 194 2.10 5.96 -15.94
C ILE A 194 1.61 5.67 -17.37
N PRO A 195 2.21 6.22 -18.44
CA PRO A 195 2.34 5.43 -19.65
C PRO A 195 3.33 4.30 -19.32
N SER A 196 3.11 3.12 -19.90
CA SER A 196 3.99 1.94 -19.88
C SER A 196 5.34 2.10 -19.18
N PHE A 197 5.55 1.33 -18.11
CA PHE A 197 6.79 1.14 -17.35
C PHE A 197 8.08 1.52 -18.12
N ASP A 198 8.69 2.64 -17.74
CA ASP A 198 10.05 3.04 -18.12
C ASP A 198 10.95 2.90 -16.87
N PRO A 199 11.91 1.96 -16.85
CA PRO A 199 12.79 1.71 -15.71
C PRO A 199 13.79 2.85 -15.41
N ALA A 200 13.84 3.93 -16.20
CA ALA A 200 14.79 5.02 -16.04
C ALA A 200 14.38 6.13 -15.04
N ARG A 201 13.14 6.15 -14.51
CA ARG A 201 12.67 7.24 -13.62
C ARG A 201 12.68 6.86 -12.13
N LYS A 202 13.45 7.64 -11.34
CA LYS A 202 13.68 7.51 -9.90
C LYS A 202 12.86 8.55 -9.14
N GLY A 203 12.08 8.15 -8.14
CA GLY A 203 11.36 9.09 -7.26
C GLY A 203 10.90 8.48 -5.94
N ALA A 204 9.90 7.60 -5.97
CA ALA A 204 9.33 7.00 -4.74
C ALA A 204 10.35 6.20 -3.90
N GLY A 205 11.29 5.50 -4.55
CA GLY A 205 12.30 4.69 -3.87
C GLY A 205 13.27 5.50 -3.00
N GLU A 206 13.60 6.73 -3.39
CA GLU A 206 14.60 7.56 -2.70
C GLU A 206 14.05 8.24 -1.44
N LEU A 207 12.73 8.46 -1.38
CA LEU A 207 12.07 9.05 -0.21
C LEU A 207 11.92 8.02 0.91
N VAL A 208 11.38 6.84 0.57
CA VAL A 208 11.23 5.77 1.55
C VAL A 208 12.61 5.34 2.04
N SER A 209 13.67 5.40 1.20
CA SER A 209 15.02 5.07 1.63
C SER A 209 15.60 6.12 2.57
N ARG A 210 15.39 7.42 2.31
CA ARG A 210 15.76 8.51 3.24
C ARG A 210 15.04 8.42 4.58
N TRP A 211 13.73 8.10 4.57
CA TRP A 211 12.96 7.89 5.80
C TRP A 211 13.44 6.65 6.55
N MET A 212 13.64 5.52 5.86
CA MET A 212 14.17 4.28 6.44
C MET A 212 15.58 4.49 7.01
N LYS A 213 16.48 5.19 6.32
CA LYS A 213 17.83 5.53 6.82
C LYS A 213 17.78 6.33 8.11
N ARG A 214 16.77 7.18 8.33
CA ARG A 214 16.60 7.89 9.61
C ARG A 214 15.92 7.04 10.67
N VAL A 215 14.82 6.38 10.36
CA VAL A 215 14.08 5.58 11.36
C VAL A 215 14.89 4.36 11.82
N VAL A 216 15.62 3.71 10.91
CA VAL A 216 16.52 2.58 11.19
C VAL A 216 17.89 3.06 11.68
N GLY A 217 18.38 4.21 11.20
CA GLY A 217 19.66 4.79 11.64
C GLY A 217 19.62 5.39 13.05
N SER A 218 18.50 5.98 13.46
CA SER A 218 18.31 6.55 14.81
C SER A 218 18.16 5.49 15.90
N SER A 219 17.74 4.26 15.56
CA SER A 219 17.67 3.14 16.52
C SER A 219 19.02 2.53 16.91
N ARG A 220 20.15 3.03 16.38
CA ARG A 220 21.51 2.59 16.74
C ARG A 220 22.22 3.49 17.75
N GLN A 221 21.57 4.53 18.28
CA GLN A 221 22.17 5.48 19.24
C GLN A 221 21.47 5.53 20.61
N GLY A 222 20.67 4.52 20.95
CA GLY A 222 20.00 4.39 22.25
C GLY A 222 20.31 3.07 22.92
#